data_AF-A0A942SEV8-F1
#
_entry.id   AF-A0A942SEV8-F1
#
_cell.length_a   1.000
_cell.length_b   1.000
_cell.length_c   1.000
_cell.angle_alpha   90.00
_cell.angle_beta   90.00
_cell.angle_gamma   90.00
#
_symmetry.space_group_name_H-M   'P 1'
#
loop_
_entity.id
_entity.type
_entity.pdbx_description
1 polymer ?
#
loop_
_entity_poly.entity_id
_entity_poly.type
_entity_poly.pdbx_seq_one_letter_code
_entity_poly.pdbx_strand_id
1 'polypeptide(L)'
;MKTLKPPKLGFVTFVYWFLLLYMIAALAWWFIALEKQNGILAEIRISEIYKDDPEYISKLTKIEELRKRKTAQYIGEGLTFLALILVGAVYVYRATRRQLKFSAQQQNFMMAITHELKTPIAVAQLNLETLQKRKLEEEKQQKLIANTLQEANRLNALCNNILFTSQLDAGGYKINFQQVNFTDIAETCVDDCKSRFPDREITDAIEENIFIEGDSFLLQMLLNNLLENAVKYAPKNQPIHV
;
A
#
# COMPACT_ATOMS: atom_id res chain seq x y z
N MET A 1 11.84 16.53 18.78
CA MET A 1 10.83 15.45 18.69
C MET A 1 11.55 14.17 18.24
N LYS A 2 11.85 13.26 19.17
CA LYS A 2 12.59 12.01 18.86
C LYS A 2 11.68 11.08 18.06
N THR A 3 11.96 10.89 16.79
CA THR A 3 11.30 9.88 15.96
C THR A 3 11.65 8.50 16.52
N LEU A 4 10.72 7.85 17.20
CA LEU A 4 10.82 6.44 17.56
C LEU A 4 11.09 5.67 16.28
N LYS A 5 12.29 5.11 16.14
CA LYS A 5 12.61 4.21 15.02
C LYS A 5 11.55 3.10 15.04
N PRO A 6 10.84 2.85 13.92
CA PRO A 6 9.87 1.77 13.89
C PRO A 6 10.59 0.48 14.29
N PRO A 7 9.96 -0.39 15.10
CA PRO A 7 10.56 -1.66 15.48
C PRO A 7 10.98 -2.38 14.21
N LYS A 8 12.23 -2.89 14.19
CA LYS A 8 12.75 -3.60 13.02
C LYS A 8 11.74 -4.68 12.65
N LEU A 9 11.37 -4.77 11.36
CA LEU A 9 10.38 -5.73 10.84
C LEU A 9 10.58 -7.16 11.40
N GLY A 10 11.85 -7.53 11.59
CA GLY A 10 12.24 -8.80 12.21
C GLY A 10 11.82 -8.95 13.67
N PHE A 11 11.86 -7.91 14.50
CA PHE A 11 11.40 -7.96 15.89
C PHE A 11 9.88 -8.16 15.97
N VAL A 12 9.09 -7.42 15.18
CA VAL A 12 7.63 -7.59 15.13
C VAL A 12 7.26 -8.99 14.67
N THR A 13 7.93 -9.49 13.63
CA THR A 13 7.71 -10.84 13.10
C THR A 13 8.12 -11.91 14.12
N PHE A 14 9.24 -11.72 14.82
CA PHE A 14 9.68 -12.60 15.90
C PHE A 14 8.66 -12.66 17.04
N VAL A 15 8.22 -11.50 17.54
CA VAL A 15 7.21 -11.42 18.62
C VAL A 15 5.90 -12.08 18.19
N TYR A 16 5.46 -11.86 16.95
CA TYR A 16 4.27 -12.51 16.39
C TYR A 16 4.38 -14.04 16.41
N TRP A 17 5.47 -14.61 15.86
CA TRP A 17 5.66 -16.06 15.84
C TRP A 17 5.84 -16.65 17.23
N PHE A 18 6.54 -15.94 18.11
CA PHE A 18 6.70 -16.35 19.50
C PHE A 18 5.34 -16.42 20.22
N LEU A 19 4.51 -15.38 20.11
CA LEU A 19 3.17 -15.36 20.71
C LEU A 19 2.25 -16.43 20.11
N LEU A 20 2.29 -16.63 18.79
CA LEU A 20 1.48 -17.66 18.13
C LEU A 20 1.89 -19.07 18.61
N LEU A 21 3.20 -19.34 18.67
CA LEU A 21 3.73 -20.60 19.18
C LEU A 21 3.32 -20.81 20.65
N TYR A 22 3.44 -19.77 21.47
CA TYR A 22 3.00 -19.80 22.87
C TYR A 22 1.51 -20.12 23.00
N MET A 23 0.64 -19.49 22.20
CA MET A 23 -0.81 -19.75 22.23
C MET A 23 -1.14 -21.19 21.84
N ILE A 24 -0.48 -21.74 20.81
CA ILE A 24 -0.66 -23.13 20.40
C ILE A 24 -0.19 -24.09 21.50
N ALA A 25 0.98 -23.81 22.10
CA ALA A 25 1.50 -24.61 23.22
C ALA A 25 0.59 -24.56 24.44
N ALA A 26 0.04 -23.38 24.77
CA ALA A 26 -0.92 -23.21 25.86
C ALA A 26 -2.22 -23.97 25.61
N LEU A 27 -2.73 -23.96 24.38
CA LEU A 27 -3.92 -24.73 23.98
C LEU A 27 -3.67 -26.24 24.08
N ALA A 28 -2.51 -26.71 23.63
CA ALA A 28 -2.11 -28.11 23.74
C ALA A 28 -1.96 -28.56 25.20
N TRP A 29 -1.31 -27.74 26.03
CA TRP A 29 -1.20 -27.99 27.47
C TRP A 29 -2.57 -28.06 28.14
N TRP A 30 -3.46 -27.11 27.83
CA TRP A 30 -4.82 -27.07 28.35
C TRP A 30 -5.60 -28.34 27.99
N PHE A 31 -5.50 -28.81 26.74
CA PHE A 31 -6.12 -30.06 26.30
C PHE A 31 -5.58 -31.28 27.06
N ILE A 32 -4.27 -31.40 27.22
CA ILE A 32 -3.63 -32.50 27.97
C ILE A 32 -4.08 -32.49 29.43
N ALA A 33 -4.14 -31.30 30.05
CA ALA A 33 -4.59 -31.14 31.43
C ALA A 33 -6.05 -31.60 31.61
N LEU A 34 -6.94 -31.24 30.68
CA LEU A 34 -8.34 -31.65 30.70
C LEU A 34 -8.52 -33.16 30.51
N GLU A 35 -7.80 -33.76 29.57
CA GLU A 35 -7.88 -35.21 29.36
C GLU A 35 -7.35 -35.99 30.57
N LYS A 36 -6.25 -35.52 31.18
CA LYS A 36 -5.74 -36.09 32.42
C LYS A 36 -6.76 -35.98 33.56
N GLN A 37 -7.38 -34.82 33.74
CA GLN A 37 -8.40 -34.61 34.77
C GLN A 37 -9.64 -35.49 34.53
N ASN A 38 -10.06 -35.66 33.27
CA ASN A 38 -11.16 -36.55 32.90
C ASN A 38 -10.86 -38.02 33.24
N GLY A 39 -9.62 -38.46 33.00
CA GLY A 39 -9.14 -39.78 33.38
C GLY A 39 -9.16 -40.00 34.90
N ILE A 40 -8.59 -39.07 35.67
CA ILE A 40 -8.57 -39.14 37.15
C ILE A 40 -10.01 -39.16 37.71
N LEU A 41 -10.91 -38.34 37.18
CA LEU A 41 -12.30 -38.31 37.63
C LEU A 41 -13.03 -39.64 37.34
N ALA A 42 -12.73 -40.28 36.22
CA ALA A 42 -13.26 -41.59 35.89
C ALA A 42 -12.72 -42.66 36.86
N GLU A 43 -11.43 -42.65 37.17
CA GLU A 43 -10.82 -43.56 38.16
C GLU A 43 -11.45 -43.42 39.55
N ILE A 44 -11.63 -42.18 40.04
CA ILE A 44 -12.29 -41.93 41.32
C ILE A 44 -13.71 -42.52 41.32
N ARG A 45 -14.51 -42.27 40.29
CA ARG A 45 -15.87 -42.83 40.19
C ARG A 45 -15.90 -44.35 40.10
N ILE A 46 -14.90 -44.96 39.46
CA ILE A 46 -14.76 -46.42 39.40
C ILE A 46 -14.38 -46.98 40.78
N SER A 47 -13.63 -46.23 41.59
CA SER A 47 -13.28 -46.65 42.95
C SER A 47 -14.45 -46.60 43.95
N GLU A 48 -15.49 -45.81 43.66
CA GLU A 48 -16.69 -45.65 44.49
C GLU A 48 -17.75 -46.74 44.25
N ILE A 49 -17.63 -47.55 43.19
CA ILE A 49 -18.58 -48.63 42.87
C ILE A 49 -18.12 -49.99 43.41
N TYR A 50 -19.04 -50.72 44.05
CA TYR A 50 -18.77 -52.05 44.60
C TYR A 50 -18.93 -53.14 43.53
N LYS A 51 -18.00 -54.11 43.50
CA LYS A 51 -18.03 -55.23 42.52
C LYS A 51 -19.21 -56.18 42.72
N ASP A 52 -19.76 -56.24 43.92
CA ASP A 52 -20.89 -57.12 44.27
C ASP A 52 -22.26 -56.48 43.96
N ASP A 53 -22.28 -55.25 43.45
CA ASP A 53 -23.49 -54.57 43.01
C ASP A 53 -24.04 -55.24 41.73
N PRO A 54 -25.31 -55.69 41.70
CA PRO A 54 -25.93 -56.24 40.50
C PRO A 54 -25.86 -55.31 39.28
N GLU A 55 -25.74 -54.00 39.49
CA GLU A 55 -25.62 -52.99 38.44
C GLU A 55 -24.17 -52.57 38.12
N TYR A 56 -23.15 -53.23 38.69
CA TYR A 56 -21.74 -52.85 38.55
C TYR A 56 -21.31 -52.60 37.09
N ILE A 57 -21.64 -53.51 36.19
CA ILE A 57 -21.32 -53.41 34.76
C ILE A 57 -22.03 -52.23 34.09
N SER A 58 -23.28 -51.96 34.46
CA SER A 58 -24.03 -50.79 33.93
C SER A 58 -23.44 -49.47 34.42
N LYS A 59 -23.01 -49.40 35.69
CA LYS A 59 -22.36 -48.21 36.26
C LYS A 59 -20.99 -47.96 35.64
N LEU A 60 -20.18 -49.00 35.45
CA LEU A 60 -18.87 -48.93 34.80
C LEU A 60 -18.98 -48.41 33.36
N THR A 61 -19.87 -49.01 32.56
CA THR A 61 -20.10 -48.60 31.16
C THR A 61 -20.57 -47.15 31.06
N LYS A 62 -21.48 -46.70 31.93
CA LYS A 62 -21.89 -45.29 32.00
C LYS A 62 -20.71 -44.35 32.30
N ILE A 63 -19.81 -44.71 33.22
CA ILE A 63 -18.62 -43.89 33.54
C ILE A 63 -17.69 -43.79 32.33
N GLU A 64 -17.45 -44.90 31.63
CA GLU A 64 -16.62 -44.93 30.42
C GLU A 64 -17.24 -44.11 29.26
N GLU A 65 -18.54 -44.22 29.05
CA GLU A 65 -19.27 -43.42 28.06
C GLU A 65 -19.19 -41.92 28.38
N LEU A 66 -19.37 -41.55 29.65
CA LEU A 66 -19.23 -40.17 30.10
C LEU A 66 -17.81 -39.64 29.85
N ARG A 67 -16.78 -40.44 30.14
CA ARG A 67 -15.38 -40.10 29.87
C ARG A 67 -15.16 -39.89 28.37
N LYS A 68 -15.58 -40.83 27.52
CA LYS A 68 -15.46 -40.73 26.05
C LYS A 68 -16.17 -39.48 25.50
N ARG A 69 -17.39 -39.19 25.97
CA ARG A 69 -18.15 -38.00 25.57
C ARG A 69 -17.44 -36.72 25.97
N LYS A 70 -16.84 -36.68 27.17
CA LYS A 70 -16.05 -35.53 27.64
C LYS A 70 -14.78 -35.32 26.82
N THR A 71 -14.05 -36.38 26.49
CA THR A 71 -12.90 -36.30 25.59
C THR A 71 -13.30 -35.76 24.22
N ALA A 72 -14.40 -36.26 23.64
CA ALA A 72 -14.93 -35.75 22.37
C ALA A 72 -15.34 -34.27 22.45
N GLN A 73 -15.95 -33.84 23.57
CA GLN A 73 -16.27 -32.43 23.82
C GLN A 73 -15.00 -31.56 23.83
N TYR A 74 -13.96 -31.95 24.55
CA TYR A 74 -12.70 -31.21 24.61
C TYR A 74 -11.98 -31.13 23.28
N ILE A 75 -12.04 -32.20 22.46
CA ILE A 75 -11.51 -32.18 21.09
C ILE A 75 -12.25 -31.14 20.26
N GLY A 76 -13.60 -31.11 20.33
CA GLY A 76 -14.42 -30.13 19.62
C GLY A 76 -14.08 -28.69 20.03
N GLU A 77 -14.05 -28.40 21.33
CA GLU A 77 -13.69 -27.08 21.87
C GLU A 77 -12.27 -26.68 21.44
N GLY A 78 -11.29 -27.60 21.56
CA GLY A 78 -9.91 -27.37 21.12
C GLY A 78 -9.81 -27.04 19.64
N LEU A 79 -10.54 -27.74 18.76
CA LEU A 79 -10.58 -27.45 17.33
C LEU A 79 -11.20 -26.07 17.05
N THR A 80 -12.27 -25.69 17.76
CA THR A 80 -12.87 -24.35 17.59
C THR A 80 -11.91 -23.23 18.00
N PHE A 81 -11.23 -23.36 19.15
CA PHE A 81 -10.24 -22.38 19.58
C PHE A 81 -9.04 -22.33 18.64
N LEU A 82 -8.54 -23.49 18.17
CA LEU A 82 -7.45 -23.54 17.21
C LEU A 82 -7.82 -22.80 15.91
N ALA A 83 -9.03 -23.05 15.38
CA ALA A 83 -9.51 -22.36 14.18
C ALA A 83 -9.59 -20.84 14.37
N LEU A 84 -10.15 -20.38 15.50
CA LEU A 84 -10.23 -18.95 15.83
C LEU A 84 -8.84 -18.31 15.95
N ILE A 85 -7.90 -18.97 16.61
CA ILE A 85 -6.52 -18.50 16.75
C ILE A 85 -5.86 -18.38 15.37
N LEU A 86 -6.00 -19.39 14.51
CA LEU A 86 -5.40 -19.38 13.17
C LEU A 86 -6.00 -18.29 12.28
N VAL A 87 -7.32 -18.11 12.28
CA VAL A 87 -7.99 -17.04 11.53
C VAL A 87 -7.55 -15.67 12.02
N GLY A 88 -7.53 -15.47 13.35
CA GLY A 88 -7.06 -14.22 13.96
C GLY A 88 -5.59 -13.94 13.64
N ALA A 89 -4.73 -14.96 13.71
CA ALA A 89 -3.31 -14.86 13.38
C ALA A 89 -3.11 -14.45 11.91
N VAL A 90 -3.80 -15.11 10.96
CA VAL A 90 -3.75 -14.76 9.53
C VAL A 90 -4.24 -13.33 9.29
N TYR A 91 -5.33 -12.92 9.94
CA TYR A 91 -5.86 -11.55 9.84
C TYR A 91 -4.84 -10.51 10.33
N VAL A 92 -4.31 -10.68 11.54
CA VAL A 92 -3.31 -9.76 12.14
C VAL A 92 -2.05 -9.70 11.29
N TYR A 93 -1.56 -10.85 10.81
CA TYR A 93 -0.39 -10.91 9.95
C TYR A 93 -0.60 -10.14 8.64
N ARG A 94 -1.74 -10.37 7.95
CA ARG A 94 -2.07 -9.67 6.71
C ARG A 94 -2.26 -8.17 6.93
N ALA A 95 -2.98 -7.77 7.98
CA ALA A 95 -3.20 -6.37 8.32
C ALA A 95 -1.87 -5.64 8.60
N THR A 96 -1.02 -6.25 9.43
CA THR A 96 0.30 -5.70 9.79
C THR A 96 1.20 -5.58 8.56
N ARG A 97 1.25 -6.61 7.71
CA ARG A 97 2.06 -6.59 6.49
C ARG A 97 1.57 -5.53 5.50
N ARG A 98 0.24 -5.37 5.36
CA ARG A 98 -0.36 -4.32 4.53
C ARG A 98 0.02 -2.93 5.04
N GLN A 99 -0.07 -2.71 6.35
CA GLN A 99 0.31 -1.43 6.98
C GLN A 99 1.78 -1.09 6.75
N LEU A 100 2.67 -2.06 6.91
CA LEU A 100 4.11 -1.86 6.71
C LEU A 100 4.43 -1.58 5.24
N LYS A 101 3.78 -2.29 4.30
CA LYS A 101 3.93 -2.03 2.86
C LYS A 101 3.48 -0.61 2.50
N PHE A 102 2.32 -0.19 3.01
CA PHE A 102 1.79 1.15 2.77
C PHE A 102 2.72 2.23 3.34
N SER A 103 3.19 2.07 4.59
CA SER A 103 4.12 3.00 5.21
C SER A 103 5.45 3.09 4.45
N ALA A 104 5.98 1.96 3.96
CA ALA A 104 7.19 1.96 3.14
C ALA A 104 6.99 2.67 1.79
N GLN A 105 5.83 2.48 1.14
CA GLN A 105 5.48 3.18 -0.10
C GLN A 105 5.41 4.70 0.13
N GLN A 106 4.76 5.14 1.21
CA GLN A 106 4.69 6.55 1.58
C GLN A 106 6.08 7.13 1.86
N GLN A 107 6.94 6.39 2.57
CA GLN A 107 8.30 6.83 2.86
C GLN A 107 9.14 6.96 1.58
N ASN A 108 9.04 5.99 0.67
CA ASN A 108 9.73 6.02 -0.61
C ASN A 108 9.24 7.19 -1.49
N PHE A 109 7.94 7.44 -1.50
CA PHE A 109 7.33 8.58 -2.19
C PHE A 109 7.88 9.91 -1.65
N MET A 110 7.90 10.10 -0.33
CA MET A 110 8.46 11.30 0.29
C MET A 110 9.95 11.49 -0.02
N MET A 111 10.74 10.41 -0.03
CA MET A 111 12.15 10.46 -0.42
C MET A 111 12.32 10.85 -1.89
N ALA A 112 11.52 10.26 -2.79
CA ALA A 112 11.56 10.58 -4.21
C ALA A 112 11.20 12.06 -4.47
N ILE A 113 10.12 12.56 -3.85
CA ILE A 113 9.74 13.97 -3.91
C ILE A 113 10.88 14.88 -3.44
N THR A 114 11.47 14.56 -2.29
CA THR A 114 12.56 15.37 -1.74
C THR A 114 13.73 15.46 -2.71
N HIS A 115 14.08 14.35 -3.37
CA HIS A 115 15.12 14.32 -4.38
C HIS A 115 14.77 15.15 -5.62
N GLU A 116 13.57 14.96 -6.17
CA GLU A 116 13.09 15.69 -7.34
C GLU A 116 12.95 17.20 -7.11
N LEU A 117 12.65 17.63 -5.88
CA LEU A 117 12.60 19.06 -5.51
C LEU A 117 14.01 19.64 -5.28
N LYS A 118 14.93 18.88 -4.69
CA LYS A 118 16.26 19.40 -4.35
C LYS A 118 17.08 19.75 -5.60
N THR A 119 16.94 18.98 -6.67
CA THR A 119 17.65 19.21 -7.94
C THR A 119 17.38 20.58 -8.56
N PRO A 120 16.13 20.97 -8.91
CA PRO A 120 15.83 22.27 -9.50
C PRO A 120 16.21 23.43 -8.56
N ILE A 121 16.03 23.26 -7.24
CA ILE A 121 16.45 24.27 -6.24
C ILE A 121 17.96 24.49 -6.29
N ALA A 122 18.75 23.41 -6.31
CA ALA A 122 20.21 23.50 -6.34
C ALA A 122 20.72 24.15 -7.64
N VAL A 123 20.11 23.82 -8.78
CA VAL A 123 20.46 24.42 -10.08
C VAL A 123 20.11 25.91 -10.10
N ALA A 124 18.89 26.28 -9.67
CA ALA A 124 18.48 27.68 -9.58
C ALA A 124 19.40 28.48 -8.64
N GLN A 125 19.72 27.93 -7.47
CA GLN A 125 20.63 28.57 -6.52
C GLN A 125 22.03 28.75 -7.12
N LEU A 126 22.58 27.73 -7.79
CA LEU A 126 23.89 27.82 -8.43
C LEU A 126 23.93 28.89 -9.52
N ASN A 127 22.89 28.98 -10.36
CA ASN A 127 22.78 30.00 -11.40
C ASN A 127 22.73 31.40 -10.80
N LEU A 128 21.90 31.61 -9.76
CA LEU A 128 21.77 32.89 -9.07
C LEU A 128 23.07 33.29 -8.34
N GLU A 129 23.74 32.36 -7.65
CA GLU A 129 25.05 32.61 -7.04
C GLU A 129 26.13 32.97 -8.06
N THR A 130 26.09 32.33 -9.25
CA THR A 130 27.03 32.63 -10.33
C THR A 130 26.80 34.04 -10.88
N LEU A 131 25.54 34.42 -11.10
CA LEU A 131 25.16 35.77 -11.51
C LEU A 131 25.54 36.83 -10.47
N GLN A 132 25.45 36.50 -9.18
CA GLN A 132 25.83 37.41 -8.09
C GLN A 132 27.36 37.59 -7.96
N LYS A 133 28.13 36.50 -8.10
CA LYS A 133 29.58 36.49 -7.83
C LYS A 133 30.45 36.88 -9.03
N ARG A 134 29.95 36.71 -10.26
CA ARG A 134 30.76 36.88 -11.48
C ARG A 134 30.16 37.95 -12.40
N LYS A 135 31.01 38.83 -12.94
CA LYS A 135 30.66 39.62 -14.12
C LYS A 135 30.76 38.73 -15.35
N LEU A 136 29.62 38.47 -15.98
CA LEU A 136 29.49 37.66 -17.17
C LEU A 136 29.08 38.55 -18.34
N GLU A 137 29.39 38.11 -19.56
CA GLU A 137 28.82 38.68 -20.77
C GLU A 137 27.29 38.56 -20.76
N GLU A 138 26.61 39.51 -21.39
CA GLU A 138 25.15 39.63 -21.38
C GLU A 138 24.45 38.35 -21.87
N GLU A 139 24.97 37.71 -22.92
CA GLU A 139 24.44 36.46 -23.45
C GLU A 139 24.46 35.32 -22.40
N LYS A 140 25.56 35.20 -21.64
CA LYS A 140 25.67 34.19 -20.56
C LYS A 140 24.75 34.52 -19.39
N GLN A 141 24.54 35.80 -19.09
CA GLN A 141 23.58 36.21 -18.06
C GLN A 141 22.15 35.82 -18.45
N GLN A 142 21.74 36.16 -19.67
CA GLN A 142 20.42 35.82 -20.20
C GLN A 142 20.19 34.30 -20.18
N LYS A 143 21.20 33.50 -20.56
CA LYS A 143 21.12 32.03 -20.50
C LYS A 143 20.92 31.50 -19.08
N LEU A 144 21.65 32.02 -18.09
CA LEU A 144 21.48 31.62 -16.68
C LEU A 144 20.11 32.02 -16.13
N ILE A 145 19.60 33.20 -16.52
CA ILE A 145 18.26 33.66 -16.15
C ILE A 145 17.19 32.75 -16.75
N ALA A 146 17.28 32.46 -18.05
CA ALA A 146 16.35 31.57 -18.75
C ALA A 146 16.32 30.16 -18.11
N ASN A 147 17.50 29.59 -17.84
CA ASN A 147 17.61 28.30 -17.14
C ASN A 147 16.97 28.36 -15.75
N THR A 148 17.16 29.45 -15.00
CA THR A 148 16.59 29.61 -13.65
C THR A 148 15.06 29.69 -13.70
N LEU A 149 14.50 30.44 -14.66
CA LEU A 149 13.04 30.49 -14.87
C LEU A 149 12.48 29.12 -15.25
N GLN A 150 13.19 28.37 -16.09
CA GLN A 150 12.79 27.01 -16.46
C GLN A 150 12.75 26.07 -15.24
N GLU A 151 13.76 26.09 -14.38
CA GLU A 151 13.76 25.28 -13.15
C GLU A 151 12.69 25.72 -12.14
N ALA A 152 12.39 27.02 -12.05
CA ALA A 152 11.29 27.51 -11.22
C ALA A 152 9.92 27.04 -11.73
N ASN A 153 9.69 27.07 -13.04
CA ASN A 153 8.48 26.53 -13.66
C ASN A 153 8.36 25.02 -13.44
N ARG A 154 9.47 24.28 -13.56
CA ARG A 154 9.53 22.84 -13.27
C ARG A 154 9.17 22.55 -11.80
N LEU A 155 9.70 23.34 -10.86
CA LEU A 155 9.39 23.20 -9.44
C LEU A 155 7.91 23.45 -9.16
N ASN A 156 7.32 24.48 -9.78
CA ASN A 156 5.89 24.76 -9.65
C ASN A 156 5.03 23.60 -10.17
N ALA A 157 5.37 23.03 -11.33
CA ALA A 157 4.69 21.85 -11.86
C ALA A 157 4.79 20.64 -10.92
N LEU A 158 5.97 20.39 -10.33
CA LEU A 158 6.14 19.33 -9.32
C LEU A 158 5.27 19.56 -8.08
N CYS A 159 5.21 20.80 -7.56
CA CYS A 159 4.35 21.14 -6.43
C CYS A 159 2.87 20.90 -6.73
N ASN A 160 2.39 21.33 -7.91
CA ASN A 160 1.01 21.12 -8.32
C ASN A 160 0.68 19.63 -8.46
N ASN A 161 1.58 18.84 -9.05
CA ASN A 161 1.41 17.38 -9.15
C ASN A 161 1.33 16.71 -7.77
N ILE A 162 2.13 17.15 -6.80
CA ILE A 162 2.10 16.62 -5.43
C ILE A 162 0.79 16.98 -4.71
N LEU A 163 0.35 18.24 -4.82
CA LEU A 163 -0.92 18.69 -4.24
C LEU A 163 -2.09 17.92 -4.83
N PHE A 164 -2.09 17.76 -6.15
CA PHE A 164 -3.13 17.04 -6.86
C PHE A 164 -3.17 15.55 -6.46
N THR A 165 -2.02 14.89 -6.43
CA THR A 165 -1.90 13.49 -5.97
C THR A 165 -2.39 13.33 -4.53
N SER A 166 -2.05 14.28 -3.65
CA SER A 166 -2.49 14.27 -2.26
C SER A 166 -4.01 14.43 -2.11
N GLN A 167 -4.63 15.26 -2.97
CA GLN A 167 -6.09 15.42 -3.00
C GLN A 167 -6.81 14.16 -3.48
N LEU A 168 -6.25 13.45 -4.46
CA LEU A 168 -6.75 12.16 -4.92
C LEU A 168 -6.65 11.11 -3.81
N ASP A 169 -5.49 10.99 -3.15
CA ASP A 169 -5.26 10.00 -2.09
C ASP A 169 -6.13 10.22 -0.85
N ALA A 170 -6.40 11.49 -0.49
CA ALA A 170 -7.27 11.83 0.63
C ALA A 170 -8.77 11.63 0.34
N GLY A 171 -9.14 11.23 -0.88
CA GLY A 171 -10.54 11.19 -1.34
C GLY A 171 -11.18 12.58 -1.43
N GLY A 172 -10.36 13.64 -1.42
CA GLY A 172 -10.81 15.04 -1.46
C GLY A 172 -11.18 15.51 -2.87
N TYR A 173 -10.67 14.84 -3.90
CA TYR A 173 -11.07 15.11 -5.28
C TYR A 173 -12.36 14.35 -5.62
N LYS A 174 -13.45 15.09 -5.77
CA LYS A 174 -14.71 14.54 -6.29
C LYS A 174 -14.64 14.53 -7.81
N ILE A 175 -14.45 13.33 -8.38
CA ILE A 175 -14.47 13.14 -9.83
C ILE A 175 -15.84 13.54 -10.35
N ASN A 176 -15.88 14.45 -11.32
CA ASN A 176 -17.12 14.90 -11.94
C ASN A 176 -17.24 14.29 -13.34
N PHE A 177 -17.87 13.11 -13.41
CA PHE A 177 -18.18 12.48 -14.69
C PHE A 177 -19.24 13.30 -15.41
N GLN A 178 -18.90 13.77 -16.60
CA GLN A 178 -19.82 14.45 -17.50
C GLN A 178 -19.53 14.01 -18.93
N GLN A 179 -20.49 14.22 -19.83
CA GLN A 179 -20.24 14.04 -21.25
C GLN A 179 -19.27 15.13 -21.71
N VAL A 180 -18.08 14.74 -22.15
CA VAL A 180 -17.03 15.66 -22.63
C VAL A 180 -16.73 15.39 -24.09
N ASN A 181 -16.48 16.46 -24.85
CA ASN A 181 -15.92 16.35 -26.19
C ASN A 181 -14.43 16.02 -26.07
N PHE A 182 -14.07 14.76 -26.27
CA PHE A 182 -12.69 14.30 -26.15
C PHE A 182 -11.83 14.78 -27.32
N THR A 183 -12.43 14.97 -28.51
CA THR A 183 -11.76 15.57 -29.67
C THR A 183 -11.19 16.94 -29.30
N ASP A 184 -12.01 17.85 -28.76
CA ASP A 184 -11.56 19.21 -28.39
C ASP A 184 -10.42 19.18 -27.36
N ILE A 185 -10.50 18.26 -26.39
CA ILE A 185 -9.46 18.10 -25.36
C ILE A 185 -8.15 17.62 -26.01
N ALA A 186 -8.23 16.64 -26.92
CA ALA A 186 -7.07 16.11 -27.62
C ALA A 186 -6.41 17.13 -28.52
N GLU A 187 -7.19 17.88 -29.32
CA GLU A 187 -6.69 18.95 -30.19
C GLU A 187 -5.97 20.02 -29.37
N THR A 188 -6.61 20.51 -28.30
CA THR A 188 -6.01 21.51 -27.40
C THR A 188 -4.67 21.02 -26.83
N CYS A 189 -4.64 19.77 -26.34
CA CYS A 189 -3.42 19.17 -25.78
C CYS A 189 -2.30 19.02 -26.83
N VAL A 190 -2.64 18.63 -28.06
CA VAL A 190 -1.67 18.48 -29.14
C VAL A 190 -1.12 19.82 -29.58
N ASP A 191 -1.96 20.84 -29.72
CA ASP A 191 -1.56 22.19 -30.12
C ASP A 191 -0.66 22.85 -29.07
N ASP A 192 -1.01 22.71 -27.79
CA ASP A 192 -0.15 23.13 -26.67
C ASP A 192 1.20 22.42 -26.71
N CYS A 193 1.22 21.12 -27.01
CA CYS A 193 2.44 20.34 -27.11
C CYS A 193 3.33 20.80 -28.28
N LYS A 194 2.74 21.00 -29.47
CA LYS A 194 3.44 21.54 -30.65
C LYS A 194 4.04 22.92 -30.36
N SER A 195 3.28 23.81 -29.71
CA SER A 195 3.77 25.15 -29.36
C SER A 195 4.92 25.11 -28.35
N ARG A 196 4.91 24.15 -27.42
CA ARG A 196 5.93 24.02 -26.37
C ARG A 196 7.21 23.34 -26.86
N PHE A 197 7.11 22.49 -27.87
CA PHE A 197 8.23 21.72 -28.43
C PHE A 197 8.33 21.88 -29.95
N PRO A 198 8.66 23.08 -30.46
CA PRO A 198 8.69 23.36 -31.90
C PRO A 198 9.73 22.52 -32.68
N ASP A 199 10.75 22.00 -31.98
CA ASP A 199 11.79 21.14 -32.57
C ASP A 199 11.38 19.66 -32.69
N ARG A 200 10.14 19.30 -32.32
CA ARG A 200 9.61 17.94 -32.39
C ARG A 200 8.55 17.83 -33.47
N GLU A 201 8.68 16.80 -34.31
CA GLU A 201 7.66 16.45 -35.29
C GLU A 201 6.51 15.70 -34.57
N ILE A 202 5.33 16.33 -34.56
CA ILE A 202 4.10 15.77 -33.98
C ILE A 202 3.06 15.78 -35.09
N THR A 203 2.53 14.60 -35.41
CA THR A 203 1.45 14.42 -36.38
C THR A 203 0.24 13.87 -35.66
N ASP A 204 -0.92 14.46 -35.91
CA ASP A 204 -2.20 14.06 -35.33
C ASP A 204 -3.11 13.45 -36.39
N ALA A 205 -3.86 12.42 -35.97
CA ALA A 205 -4.96 11.81 -36.70
C ALA A 205 -6.17 11.70 -35.76
N ILE A 206 -6.55 12.83 -35.16
CA ILE A 206 -7.61 12.90 -34.16
C ILE A 206 -8.96 12.71 -34.86
N GLU A 207 -9.76 11.76 -34.37
CA GLU A 207 -11.12 11.52 -34.86
C GLU A 207 -12.08 12.61 -34.33
N GLU A 208 -12.91 13.13 -35.22
CA GLU A 208 -13.86 14.20 -34.89
C GLU A 208 -15.08 13.70 -34.12
N ASN A 209 -15.69 14.58 -33.30
CA ASN A 209 -16.96 14.35 -32.60
C ASN A 209 -16.96 13.13 -31.65
N ILE A 210 -15.83 12.83 -31.01
CA ILE A 210 -15.75 11.77 -30.00
C ILE A 210 -16.20 12.31 -28.64
N PHE A 211 -17.34 11.83 -28.17
CA PHE A 211 -17.84 12.15 -26.83
C PHE A 211 -17.68 10.96 -25.89
N ILE A 212 -17.09 11.20 -24.74
CA ILE A 212 -16.93 10.18 -23.68
C ILE A 212 -17.48 10.69 -22.36
N GLU A 213 -17.83 9.77 -21.47
CA GLU A 213 -18.18 10.10 -20.10
C GLU A 213 -16.90 10.14 -19.25
N GLY A 214 -16.55 11.32 -18.74
CA GLY A 214 -15.30 11.51 -18.03
C GLY A 214 -15.19 12.86 -17.35
N ASP A 215 -14.14 13.03 -16.56
CA ASP A 215 -13.77 14.31 -15.99
C ASP A 215 -12.82 15.03 -16.96
N SER A 216 -13.23 16.21 -17.44
CA SER A 216 -12.47 16.97 -18.44
C SER A 216 -11.05 17.29 -17.98
N PHE A 217 -10.87 17.62 -16.70
CA PHE A 217 -9.57 17.98 -16.15
C PHE A 217 -8.65 16.76 -16.07
N LEU A 218 -9.18 15.62 -15.61
CA LEU A 218 -8.41 14.37 -15.55
C LEU A 218 -7.97 13.88 -16.93
N LEU A 219 -8.86 13.98 -17.92
CA LEU A 219 -8.57 13.56 -19.29
C LEU A 219 -7.52 14.45 -19.95
N GLN A 220 -7.62 15.77 -19.77
CA GLN A 220 -6.60 16.71 -20.22
C GLN A 220 -5.24 16.43 -19.55
N MET A 221 -5.24 16.19 -18.24
CA MET A 221 -4.02 15.86 -17.51
C MET A 221 -3.41 14.53 -17.98
N LEU A 222 -4.24 13.53 -18.30
CA LEU A 222 -3.80 12.26 -18.87
C LEU A 222 -3.12 12.46 -20.22
N LEU A 223 -3.74 13.18 -21.15
CA LEU A 223 -3.17 13.42 -22.47
C LEU A 223 -1.86 14.22 -22.38
N ASN A 224 -1.83 15.29 -21.59
CA ASN A 224 -0.61 16.07 -21.38
C ASN A 224 0.55 15.21 -20.83
N ASN A 225 0.28 14.32 -19.87
CA ASN A 225 1.30 13.41 -19.34
C ASN A 225 1.81 12.42 -20.41
N LEU A 226 0.93 11.89 -21.25
CA LEU A 226 1.32 10.97 -22.32
C LEU A 226 2.15 11.68 -23.39
N LEU A 227 1.74 12.87 -23.81
CA LEU A 227 2.45 13.70 -24.79
C LEU A 227 3.83 14.14 -24.28
N GLU A 228 3.92 14.63 -23.04
CA GLU A 228 5.21 14.98 -22.43
C GLU A 228 6.15 13.79 -22.36
N ASN A 229 5.64 12.61 -21.99
CA ASN A 229 6.42 11.38 -21.99
C ASN A 229 6.88 10.99 -23.41
N ALA A 230 6.00 11.09 -24.41
CA ALA A 230 6.37 10.84 -25.80
C ALA A 230 7.51 11.77 -26.25
N VAL A 231 7.39 13.08 -26.00
CA VAL A 231 8.44 14.06 -26.33
C VAL A 231 9.76 13.77 -25.60
N LYS A 232 9.70 13.35 -24.33
CA LYS A 232 10.88 13.12 -23.51
C LYS A 232 11.64 11.85 -23.90
N TYR A 233 10.93 10.77 -24.24
CA TYR A 233 11.53 9.45 -24.41
C TYR A 233 11.61 8.99 -25.88
N ALA A 234 10.85 9.58 -26.80
CA ALA A 234 10.95 9.23 -28.21
C ALA A 234 12.28 9.69 -28.83
N PRO A 235 12.91 8.89 -29.73
CA PRO A 235 14.07 9.32 -30.51
C PRO A 235 13.80 10.63 -31.25
N LYS A 236 14.82 11.50 -31.41
CA LYS A 236 14.66 12.81 -32.06
C LYS A 236 14.16 12.73 -33.51
N ASN A 237 14.46 11.64 -34.20
CA ASN A 237 14.18 11.45 -35.62
C ASN A 237 12.89 10.64 -35.87
N GLN A 238 12.08 10.40 -34.83
CA GLN A 238 10.80 9.73 -34.97
C GLN A 238 9.67 10.72 -34.66
N PRO A 239 8.69 10.85 -35.57
CA PRO A 239 7.51 11.64 -35.30
C PRO A 239 6.67 11.01 -34.18
N ILE A 240 6.01 11.85 -33.39
CA ILE A 240 5.02 11.42 -32.41
C ILE A 240 3.67 11.43 -33.12
N HIS A 241 3.06 10.25 -33.22
CA HIS A 241 1.72 10.09 -33.77
C HIS A 241 0.70 10.13 -32.63
N VAL A 242 -0.30 11.00 -32.77
CA VAL A 242 -1.42 11.15 -31.83
C VAL A 242 -2.71 10.72 -32.50
#